data_AF-A0A2Z3GVZ7-F1
#
_entry.id   AF-A0A2Z3GVZ7-F1
#
_cell.length_a   1.000
_cell.length_b   1.000
_cell.length_c   1.000
_cell.angle_alpha   90.00
_cell.angle_beta   90.00
_cell.angle_gamma   90.00
#
_symmetry.space_group_name_H-M   'P 1'
#
loop_
_entity.id
_entity.type
_entity.pdbx_description
1 polymer ?
#
loop_
_entity_poly.entity_id
_entity_poly.type
_entity_poly.pdbx_seq_one_letter_code
_entity_poly.pdbx_strand_id
1 'polypeptide(L)'
;MPATVDDTYAEAFRSIYASVLVTARDRYWLDHAVSAATGNASSTILCDCEAGLDRYVEASETPDRRPGAIVQFHVPRFHKDRESRLERSVLVRVAQNVMTCPTTAAFNVLPADGSWFASQQPPKPGAKWFPLGRKVAYFGDGHQFTAERHGRRCWVVPILSGEFVIERRCGFADGLMGGNLWFFGATADAALDAATKAAAAASEVPGVILPFPGGVASSGSKAGSKYKFSIASTYAEYCPTLRGKEGVASRLPEGVASVQEIIINGADLPTIAKATQAAIAAAKDVPDLLTISAGNYGGRLGKSFIYLHPEKQPA
;
A
#
# COMPACT_ATOMS: atom_id res chain seq x y z
N MET A 1 -26.05 10.98 -14.80
CA MET A 1 -26.60 9.97 -13.85
C MET A 1 -25.41 9.37 -13.11
N PRO A 2 -25.54 8.98 -11.85
CA PRO A 2 -24.47 8.27 -11.14
C PRO A 2 -24.11 6.97 -11.87
N ALA A 3 -22.84 6.58 -11.79
CA ALA A 3 -22.36 5.30 -12.28
C ALA A 3 -23.07 4.14 -11.55
N THR A 4 -23.30 3.05 -12.27
CA THR A 4 -23.82 1.82 -11.66
C THR A 4 -22.72 1.18 -10.80
N VAL A 5 -23.07 0.67 -9.62
CA VAL A 5 -22.15 -0.13 -8.80
C VAL A 5 -22.53 -1.60 -8.97
N ASP A 6 -21.65 -2.39 -9.55
CA ASP A 6 -21.90 -3.81 -9.79
C ASP A 6 -22.12 -4.58 -8.48
N ASP A 7 -23.03 -5.55 -8.52
CA ASP A 7 -23.24 -6.48 -7.43
C ASP A 7 -22.16 -7.58 -7.41
N THR A 8 -20.96 -7.19 -6.99
CA THR A 8 -19.77 -8.05 -6.95
C THR A 8 -18.88 -7.74 -5.74
N TYR A 9 -17.73 -8.40 -5.69
CA TYR A 9 -16.70 -8.24 -4.66
C TYR A 9 -15.29 -8.20 -5.26
N ALA A 10 -14.39 -7.53 -4.57
CA ALA A 10 -12.95 -7.67 -4.77
C ALA A 10 -12.41 -8.84 -3.94
N GLU A 11 -11.53 -9.64 -4.53
CA GLU A 11 -10.93 -10.81 -3.86
C GLU A 11 -9.50 -10.49 -3.40
N ALA A 12 -9.33 -10.33 -2.09
CA ALA A 12 -8.03 -10.01 -1.48
C ALA A 12 -7.31 -11.24 -0.92
N PHE A 13 -5.99 -11.09 -0.80
CA PHE A 13 -5.05 -12.12 -0.39
C PHE A 13 -4.46 -11.80 0.97
N ARG A 14 -4.09 -12.84 1.71
CA ARG A 14 -3.37 -12.66 2.98
C ARG A 14 -1.95 -12.18 2.71
N SER A 15 -1.55 -11.14 3.42
CA SER A 15 -0.18 -10.62 3.45
C SER A 15 0.40 -10.69 4.87
N ILE A 16 1.70 -10.41 4.96
CA ILE A 16 2.27 -9.78 6.16
C ILE A 16 2.74 -8.39 5.77
N TYR A 17 2.72 -7.46 6.72
CA TYR A 17 3.15 -6.09 6.48
C TYR A 17 3.90 -5.51 7.68
N ALA A 18 4.83 -4.61 7.38
CA ALA A 18 5.52 -3.78 8.36
C ALA A 18 5.18 -2.31 8.11
N SER A 19 5.22 -1.51 9.16
CA SER A 19 5.00 -0.07 9.08
C SER A 19 6.15 0.68 9.77
N VAL A 20 6.59 1.76 9.16
CA VAL A 20 7.68 2.61 9.65
C VAL A 20 7.19 4.05 9.68
N LEU A 21 7.38 4.72 10.82
CA LEU A 21 7.22 6.16 10.92
C LEU A 21 8.52 6.79 10.47
N VAL A 22 8.48 7.56 9.40
CA VAL A 22 9.56 8.44 8.99
C VAL A 22 9.23 9.83 9.48
N THR A 23 10.17 10.50 10.12
CA THR A 23 10.06 11.91 10.54
C THR A 23 11.16 12.71 9.86
N ALA A 24 10.91 13.97 9.56
CA ALA A 24 11.89 14.87 8.95
C ALA A 24 11.71 16.30 9.46
N ARG A 25 12.64 17.20 9.14
CA ARG A 25 12.56 18.60 9.55
C ARG A 25 11.26 19.30 9.12
N ASP A 26 10.80 19.01 7.91
CA ASP A 26 9.65 19.64 7.27
C ASP A 26 9.03 18.69 6.22
N ARG A 27 7.91 19.12 5.62
CA ARG A 27 7.21 18.33 4.60
C ARG A 27 8.01 18.13 3.32
N TYR A 28 8.85 19.09 2.95
CA TYR A 28 9.69 18.98 1.78
C TYR A 28 10.58 17.74 1.86
N TRP A 29 11.35 17.57 2.94
CA TRP A 29 12.21 16.39 3.08
C TRP A 29 11.43 15.11 3.36
N LEU A 30 10.34 15.21 4.13
CA LEU A 30 9.51 14.06 4.43
C LEU A 30 8.92 13.43 3.16
N ASP A 31 8.40 14.24 2.25
CA ASP A 31 7.75 13.76 1.03
C ASP A 31 8.77 13.11 0.08
N HIS A 32 10.01 13.62 0.01
CA HIS A 32 11.10 12.97 -0.72
C HIS A 32 11.47 11.61 -0.11
N ALA A 33 11.56 11.51 1.22
CA ALA A 33 11.86 10.25 1.90
C ALA A 33 10.76 9.21 1.65
N VAL A 34 9.49 9.62 1.75
CA VAL A 34 8.32 8.78 1.48
C VAL A 34 8.37 8.29 0.03
N SER A 35 8.44 9.21 -0.94
CA SER A 35 8.43 8.87 -2.36
C SER A 35 9.56 7.92 -2.74
N ALA A 36 10.77 8.11 -2.20
CA ALA A 36 11.90 7.24 -2.47
C ALA A 36 11.76 5.87 -1.77
N ALA A 37 11.28 5.84 -0.53
CA ALA A 37 11.10 4.59 0.22
C ALA A 37 9.97 3.72 -0.33
N THR A 38 8.93 4.29 -0.93
CA THR A 38 7.80 3.55 -1.49
C THR A 38 7.84 3.41 -3.00
N GLY A 39 8.85 3.97 -3.68
CA GLY A 39 9.07 3.82 -5.12
C GLY A 39 9.43 2.39 -5.53
N ASN A 40 9.17 2.06 -6.81
CA ASN A 40 9.40 0.72 -7.38
C ASN A 40 8.81 -0.43 -6.52
N ALA A 41 7.58 -0.24 -6.05
CA ALA A 41 6.92 -1.11 -5.09
C ALA A 41 5.42 -1.30 -5.41
N SER A 42 5.05 -1.38 -6.70
CA SER A 42 3.65 -1.42 -7.11
C SER A 42 3.00 -2.78 -7.00
N SER A 43 3.73 -3.85 -7.34
CA SER A 43 3.19 -5.21 -7.31
C SER A 43 4.26 -6.25 -7.04
N THR A 44 3.96 -7.15 -6.10
CA THR A 44 4.82 -8.30 -5.74
C THR A 44 4.95 -9.36 -6.83
N ILE A 45 4.30 -9.16 -7.99
CA ILE A 45 4.52 -9.96 -9.20
C ILE A 45 5.99 -9.84 -9.66
N LEU A 46 6.57 -8.64 -9.59
CA LEU A 46 7.98 -8.39 -9.98
C LEU A 46 8.72 -7.37 -9.09
N CYS A 47 8.02 -6.51 -8.36
CA CYS A 47 8.64 -5.74 -7.28
C CYS A 47 8.92 -6.66 -6.08
N ASP A 48 9.85 -6.27 -5.22
CA ASP A 48 10.21 -7.05 -4.03
C ASP A 48 9.14 -6.97 -2.92
N CYS A 49 8.37 -5.89 -2.89
CA CYS A 49 7.23 -5.68 -2.01
C CYS A 49 6.18 -4.76 -2.67
N GLU A 50 5.03 -4.63 -2.02
CA GLU A 50 4.05 -3.57 -2.27
C GLU A 50 4.16 -2.52 -1.18
N ALA A 51 4.38 -1.25 -1.54
CA ALA A 51 4.62 -0.20 -0.55
C ALA A 51 3.89 1.11 -0.89
N GLY A 52 3.56 1.88 0.14
CA GLY A 52 2.88 3.15 -0.03
C GLY A 52 2.82 3.96 1.26
N LEU A 53 2.40 5.21 1.13
CA LEU A 53 2.05 6.08 2.24
C LEU A 53 0.70 5.62 2.81
N ASP A 54 0.67 5.42 4.13
CA ASP A 54 -0.58 5.21 4.89
C ASP A 54 -1.16 6.56 5.27
N ARG A 55 -0.41 7.36 6.03
CA ARG A 55 -0.85 8.71 6.42
C ARG A 55 0.29 9.58 6.87
N TYR A 56 0.04 10.87 6.84
CA TYR A 56 0.86 11.85 7.57
C TYR A 56 0.50 11.88 9.05
N VAL A 57 1.47 12.27 9.87
CA VAL A 57 1.36 12.34 11.33
C VAL A 57 1.85 13.71 11.78
N GLU A 58 1.05 14.39 12.58
CA GLU A 58 1.37 15.73 13.07
C GLU A 58 2.56 15.70 14.04
N ALA A 59 3.34 16.78 14.03
CA ALA A 59 4.51 16.91 14.90
C ALA A 59 4.14 16.80 16.39
N SER A 60 2.92 17.16 16.78
CA SER A 60 2.47 16.98 18.17
C SER A 60 2.40 15.53 18.63
N GLU A 61 2.29 14.58 17.69
CA GLU A 61 2.07 13.16 17.94
C GLU A 61 3.32 12.30 17.72
N THR A 62 4.33 12.80 17.01
CA THR A 62 5.55 12.04 16.75
C THR A 62 6.49 12.04 17.96
N PRO A 63 7.31 10.98 18.14
CA PRO A 63 8.21 10.88 19.30
C PRO A 63 9.17 12.07 19.41
N ASP A 64 9.71 12.53 18.29
CA ASP A 64 10.72 13.58 18.22
C ASP A 64 10.17 14.98 17.94
N ARG A 65 8.84 15.13 17.97
CA ARG A 65 8.11 16.40 17.76
C ARG A 65 8.34 17.03 16.39
N ARG A 66 8.49 16.22 15.35
CA ARG A 66 8.67 16.67 13.96
C ARG A 66 7.59 16.09 13.02
N PRO A 67 7.30 16.72 11.87
CA PRO A 67 6.36 16.17 10.90
C PRO A 67 6.73 14.72 10.53
N GLY A 68 5.72 13.84 10.52
CA GLY A 68 5.89 12.42 10.28
C GLY A 68 5.02 11.86 9.16
N ALA A 69 5.43 10.72 8.62
CA ALA A 69 4.68 9.92 7.67
C ALA A 69 4.82 8.45 8.03
N ILE A 70 3.70 7.73 8.06
CA ILE A 70 3.69 6.27 8.21
C ILE A 70 3.66 5.66 6.81
N VAL A 71 4.63 4.82 6.51
CA VAL A 71 4.69 4.03 5.28
C VAL A 71 4.51 2.56 5.61
N GLN A 72 3.84 1.81 4.72
CA GLN A 72 3.66 0.36 4.86
C GLN A 72 4.37 -0.40 3.74
N PHE A 73 4.79 -1.63 4.06
CA PHE A 73 5.44 -2.55 3.14
C PHE A 73 4.79 -3.92 3.29
N HIS A 74 4.23 -4.47 2.21
CA HIS A 74 3.46 -5.71 2.18
C HIS A 74 4.18 -6.76 1.34
N VAL A 75 4.15 -8.01 1.81
CA VAL A 75 4.54 -9.18 1.01
C VAL A 75 3.51 -10.30 1.17
N PRO A 76 3.30 -11.13 0.14
CA PRO A 76 2.27 -12.16 0.19
C PRO A 76 2.62 -13.27 1.19
N ARG A 77 1.59 -13.75 1.90
CA ARG A 77 1.77 -14.77 2.95
C ARG A 77 2.10 -16.16 2.41
N PHE A 78 1.82 -16.43 1.13
CA PHE A 78 2.06 -17.75 0.53
C PHE A 78 3.56 -18.05 0.32
N HIS A 79 4.44 -17.05 0.33
CA HIS A 79 5.88 -17.29 0.31
C HIS A 79 6.37 -17.92 1.63
N LYS A 80 7.17 -18.98 1.53
CA LYS A 80 7.77 -19.66 2.69
C LYS A 80 8.77 -18.75 3.41
N ASP A 81 9.51 -17.94 2.65
CA ASP A 81 10.51 -16.96 3.08
C ASP A 81 9.93 -15.55 3.28
N ARG A 82 8.60 -15.42 3.44
CA ARG A 82 7.91 -14.11 3.57
C ARG A 82 8.50 -13.17 4.63
N GLU A 83 8.89 -13.68 5.80
CA GLU A 83 9.41 -12.84 6.89
C GLU A 83 10.78 -12.24 6.52
N SER A 84 11.66 -13.02 5.89
CA SER A 84 12.96 -12.53 5.41
C SER A 84 12.83 -11.64 4.17
N ARG A 85 11.84 -11.88 3.30
CA ARG A 85 11.48 -10.97 2.20
C ARG A 85 11.05 -9.61 2.73
N LEU A 86 10.10 -9.59 3.66
CA LEU A 86 9.62 -8.35 4.28
C LEU A 86 10.77 -7.60 4.96
N GLU A 87 11.56 -8.29 5.79
CA GLU A 87 12.71 -7.67 6.45
C GLU A 87 13.69 -7.07 5.42
N ARG A 88 14.00 -7.80 4.34
CA ARG A 88 14.90 -7.31 3.29
C ARG A 88 14.34 -6.07 2.59
N SER A 89 13.06 -6.08 2.23
CA SER A 89 12.41 -4.94 1.55
C SER A 89 12.43 -3.69 2.42
N VAL A 90 12.08 -3.82 3.71
CA VAL A 90 12.12 -2.70 4.66
C VAL A 90 13.56 -2.24 4.90
N LEU A 91 14.52 -3.17 5.05
CA LEU A 91 15.94 -2.84 5.23
C LEU A 91 16.50 -2.02 4.08
N VAL A 92 16.31 -2.48 2.84
CA VAL A 92 16.83 -1.79 1.65
C VAL A 92 16.23 -0.40 1.55
N ARG A 93 14.90 -0.26 1.73
CA ARG A 93 14.22 1.03 1.59
C ARG A 93 14.60 2.01 2.70
N VAL A 94 14.66 1.56 3.95
CA VAL A 94 15.07 2.44 5.05
C VAL A 94 16.54 2.81 4.94
N ALA A 95 17.44 1.87 4.63
CA ALA A 95 18.87 2.16 4.52
C ALA A 95 19.22 3.03 3.31
N GLN A 96 18.59 2.81 2.14
CA GLN A 96 18.97 3.48 0.90
C GLN A 96 18.16 4.75 0.60
N ASN A 97 16.97 4.90 1.21
CA ASN A 97 16.07 6.02 0.89
C ASN A 97 15.67 6.86 2.11
N VAL A 98 15.61 6.27 3.31
CA VAL A 98 15.30 7.04 4.54
C VAL A 98 16.58 7.58 5.15
N MET A 99 17.53 6.72 5.54
CA MET A 99 18.80 7.12 6.18
C MET A 99 19.62 8.11 5.35
N THR A 100 19.57 7.96 4.02
CA THR A 100 20.28 8.84 3.07
C THR A 100 19.54 10.15 2.81
N CYS A 101 18.25 10.23 3.12
CA CYS A 101 17.46 11.45 2.95
C CYS A 101 17.77 12.42 4.11
N PRO A 102 18.03 13.71 3.83
CA PRO A 102 18.37 14.69 4.85
C PRO A 102 17.35 14.78 5.98
N THR A 103 17.87 14.94 7.20
CA THR A 103 17.12 15.19 8.43
C THR A 103 16.25 14.02 8.91
N THR A 104 16.21 12.88 8.24
CA THR A 104 15.23 11.85 8.61
C THR A 104 15.56 11.12 9.92
N ALA A 105 14.52 10.57 10.56
CA ALA A 105 14.63 9.50 11.56
C ALA A 105 13.51 8.47 11.34
N ALA A 106 13.72 7.24 11.82
CA ALA A 106 12.80 6.12 11.60
C ALA A 106 12.37 5.43 12.91
N PHE A 107 11.07 5.31 13.14
CA PHE A 107 10.50 4.73 14.36
C PHE A 107 9.53 3.58 14.08
N ASN A 108 9.39 2.69 15.06
CA ASN A 108 8.50 1.54 14.96
C ASN A 108 7.04 1.95 15.12
N VAL A 109 6.19 1.42 14.24
CA VAL A 109 4.74 1.64 14.24
C VAL A 109 3.99 0.47 14.86
N LEU A 110 4.54 -0.75 14.79
CA LEU A 110 3.83 -1.97 15.20
C LEU A 110 4.58 -2.69 16.34
N PRO A 111 4.82 -2.08 17.51
CA PRO A 111 5.51 -2.79 18.58
C PRO A 111 4.67 -3.95 19.11
N ALA A 112 5.36 -5.04 19.48
CA ALA A 112 4.73 -6.30 19.87
C ALA A 112 4.01 -6.21 21.23
N ASP A 113 4.34 -5.22 22.05
CA ASP A 113 3.65 -4.93 23.32
C ASP A 113 2.41 -4.04 23.13
N GLY A 114 2.09 -3.65 21.90
CA GLY A 114 0.96 -2.78 21.59
C GLY A 114 1.15 -1.32 22.00
N SER A 115 2.33 -0.92 22.48
CA SER A 115 2.62 0.47 22.81
C SER A 115 2.45 1.37 21.58
N TRP A 116 1.96 2.59 21.79
CA TRP A 116 1.68 3.49 20.67
C TRP A 116 1.91 4.95 21.05
N PHE A 117 2.31 5.74 20.07
CA PHE A 117 2.81 7.10 20.26
C PHE A 117 1.88 8.20 19.78
N ALA A 118 1.00 7.91 18.82
CA ALA A 118 0.04 8.88 18.31
C ALA A 118 -1.34 8.69 18.96
N SER A 119 -2.30 9.57 18.70
CA SER A 119 -3.66 9.40 19.19
C SER A 119 -4.39 8.23 18.51
N GLN A 120 -4.14 8.02 17.21
CA GLN A 120 -4.77 6.97 16.41
C GLN A 120 -3.86 5.75 16.29
N GLN A 121 -4.16 4.71 17.08
CA GLN A 121 -3.47 3.42 17.03
C GLN A 121 -3.59 2.76 15.66
N PRO A 122 -2.59 1.98 15.23
CA PRO A 122 -2.74 1.12 14.07
C PRO A 122 -3.91 0.15 14.32
N PRO A 123 -4.68 -0.24 13.29
CA PRO A 123 -5.83 -1.12 13.45
C PRO A 123 -5.46 -2.47 14.09
N LYS A 124 -4.19 -2.87 13.97
CA LYS A 124 -3.68 -4.13 14.47
C LYS A 124 -2.29 -3.97 15.08
N PRO A 125 -2.02 -4.49 16.29
CA PRO A 125 -0.69 -4.47 16.87
C PRO A 125 0.27 -5.41 16.13
N GLY A 126 1.57 -5.21 16.32
CA GLY A 126 2.58 -6.12 15.79
C GLY A 126 2.51 -7.49 16.46
N ALA A 127 2.69 -8.55 15.66
CA ALA A 127 2.77 -9.92 16.19
C ALA A 127 4.23 -10.36 16.41
N LYS A 128 5.14 -9.87 15.57
CA LYS A 128 6.56 -10.19 15.55
C LYS A 128 7.37 -8.96 15.15
N TRP A 129 8.69 -9.06 15.21
CA TRP A 129 9.60 -7.98 14.83
C TRP A 129 10.89 -8.53 14.25
N PHE A 130 11.59 -7.69 13.48
CA PHE A 130 12.97 -7.93 13.05
C PHE A 130 13.90 -6.80 13.53
N PRO A 131 15.21 -7.06 13.70
CA PRO A 131 16.18 -6.11 14.27
C PRO A 131 16.63 -5.06 13.24
N LEU A 132 15.67 -4.36 12.62
CA LEU A 132 15.91 -3.38 11.55
C LEU A 132 16.96 -2.34 11.95
N GLY A 133 16.77 -1.68 13.10
CA GLY A 133 17.68 -0.63 13.55
C GLY A 133 19.12 -1.12 13.69
N ARG A 134 19.34 -2.34 14.19
CA ARG A 134 20.69 -2.91 14.30
C ARG A 134 21.32 -3.16 12.93
N LYS A 135 20.55 -3.70 11.98
CA LYS A 135 21.05 -3.99 10.63
C LYS A 135 21.40 -2.72 9.87
N VAL A 136 20.58 -1.67 9.97
CA VAL A 136 20.88 -0.36 9.39
C VAL A 136 22.10 0.27 10.06
N ALA A 137 22.21 0.15 11.39
CA ALA A 137 23.30 0.76 12.15
C ALA A 137 24.70 0.21 11.84
N TYR A 138 24.83 -0.98 11.22
CA TYR A 138 26.12 -1.46 10.75
C TYR A 138 26.78 -0.57 9.70
N PHE A 139 26.02 0.33 9.05
CA PHE A 139 26.61 1.38 8.21
C PHE A 139 27.60 2.28 8.97
N GLY A 140 27.45 2.43 10.29
CA GLY A 140 28.35 3.24 11.12
C GLY A 140 29.73 2.60 11.34
N ASP A 141 29.99 1.39 10.83
CA ASP A 141 31.30 0.73 10.84
C ASP A 141 32.02 0.70 12.21
N GLY A 142 31.26 0.47 13.28
CA GLY A 142 31.77 0.41 14.65
C GLY A 142 31.64 1.72 15.43
N HIS A 143 31.23 2.81 14.78
CA HIS A 143 30.96 4.10 15.42
C HIS A 143 29.50 4.27 15.84
N GLN A 144 28.60 3.40 15.40
CA GLN A 144 27.21 3.39 15.86
C GLN A 144 27.10 3.03 17.34
N PHE A 145 26.11 3.61 18.02
CA PHE A 145 25.84 3.33 19.43
C PHE A 145 24.34 3.24 19.71
N THR A 146 23.97 2.55 20.78
CA THR A 146 22.60 2.53 21.27
C THR A 146 22.34 3.74 22.15
N ALA A 147 21.17 4.34 22.03
CA ALA A 147 20.75 5.40 22.92
C ALA A 147 19.25 5.34 23.19
N GLU A 148 18.82 5.93 24.30
CA GLU A 148 17.43 6.31 24.47
C GLU A 148 17.21 7.69 23.83
N ARG A 149 16.28 7.77 22.89
CA ARG A 149 15.87 9.00 22.21
C ARG A 149 14.36 9.07 22.26
N HIS A 150 13.81 10.15 22.81
CA HIS A 150 12.36 10.36 22.82
C HIS A 150 11.56 9.21 23.50
N GLY A 151 12.07 8.67 24.61
CA GLY A 151 11.49 7.52 25.30
C GLY A 151 11.56 6.21 24.52
N ARG A 152 12.38 6.15 23.46
CA ARG A 152 12.53 4.99 22.58
C ARG A 152 13.96 4.51 22.59
N ARG A 153 14.13 3.18 22.58
CA ARG A 153 15.45 2.58 22.42
C ARG A 153 15.82 2.52 20.94
N CYS A 154 16.81 3.34 20.59
CA CYS A 154 17.27 3.52 19.24
C CYS A 154 18.72 3.06 19.06
N TRP A 155 19.08 2.84 17.81
CA TRP A 155 20.44 2.98 17.33
C TRP A 155 20.63 4.40 16.79
N VAL A 156 21.83 4.92 16.98
CA VAL A 156 22.29 6.19 16.42
C VAL A 156 23.48 5.87 15.52
N VAL A 157 23.39 6.33 14.27
CA VAL A 157 24.42 6.14 13.25
C VAL A 157 25.05 7.49 12.97
N PRO A 158 26.34 7.71 13.29
CA PRO A 158 27.06 8.88 12.83
C PRO A 158 27.12 8.88 11.30
N ILE A 159 26.65 9.97 10.69
CA ILE A 159 26.62 10.18 9.24
C ILE A 159 27.12 11.60 8.93
N LEU A 160 27.35 11.92 7.65
CA LEU A 160 27.85 13.25 7.25
C LEU A 160 27.01 14.41 7.78
N SER A 161 25.69 14.23 7.82
CA SER A 161 24.74 15.25 8.30
C SER A 161 24.56 15.26 9.82
N GLY A 162 25.40 14.54 10.57
CA GLY A 162 25.30 14.40 12.03
C GLY A 162 24.87 12.98 12.44
N GLU A 163 23.62 12.82 12.89
CA GLU A 163 23.10 11.56 13.40
C GLU A 163 21.89 11.08 12.57
N PHE A 164 21.86 9.79 12.22
CA PHE A 164 20.63 9.11 11.84
C PHE A 164 20.12 8.27 13.01
N VAL A 165 18.88 8.53 13.44
CA VAL A 165 18.23 7.83 14.56
C VAL A 165 17.23 6.82 14.02
N ILE A 166 17.36 5.57 14.46
CA ILE A 166 16.44 4.49 14.09
C ILE A 166 16.09 3.62 15.29
N GLU A 167 14.79 3.36 15.49
CA GLU A 167 14.34 2.48 16.56
C GLU A 167 14.88 1.05 16.38
N ARG A 168 15.23 0.39 17.50
CA ARG A 168 15.94 -0.88 17.49
C ARG A 168 15.21 -2.02 16.76
N ARG A 169 13.88 -1.99 16.76
CA ARG A 169 13.02 -3.04 16.21
C ARG A 169 12.04 -2.43 15.21
N CYS A 170 11.71 -3.19 14.18
CA CYS A 170 10.57 -2.90 13.32
C CYS A 170 9.61 -4.08 13.44
N GLY A 171 8.39 -3.79 13.87
CA GLY A 171 7.35 -4.78 14.02
C GLY A 171 6.58 -5.02 12.74
N PHE A 172 5.98 -6.19 12.65
CA PHE A 172 5.13 -6.58 11.53
C PHE A 172 3.92 -7.39 12.01
N ALA A 173 2.86 -7.37 11.21
CA ALA A 173 1.60 -8.04 11.47
C ALA A 173 1.06 -8.75 10.22
N ASP A 174 0.06 -9.60 10.42
CA ASP A 174 -0.75 -10.14 9.33
C ASP A 174 -1.65 -9.04 8.75
N GLY A 175 -1.73 -8.94 7.43
CA GLY A 175 -2.58 -7.97 6.72
C GLY A 175 -3.28 -8.58 5.50
N LEU A 176 -3.81 -7.71 4.66
CA LEU A 176 -4.41 -8.05 3.38
C LEU A 176 -3.81 -7.21 2.24
N MET A 177 -3.81 -7.78 1.05
CA MET A 177 -3.39 -7.14 -0.20
C MET A 177 -4.36 -7.47 -1.33
N GLY A 178 -4.50 -6.56 -2.30
CA GLY A 178 -5.28 -6.82 -3.52
C GLY A 178 -6.78 -6.52 -3.42
N GLY A 179 -7.25 -5.79 -2.39
CA GLY A 179 -8.55 -5.13 -2.51
C GLY A 179 -8.51 -4.21 -3.72
N ASN A 180 -9.57 -4.13 -4.52
CA ASN A 180 -9.51 -3.37 -5.77
C ASN A 180 -10.88 -2.84 -6.19
N LEU A 181 -10.87 -1.82 -7.06
CA LEU A 181 -12.04 -1.31 -7.76
C LEU A 181 -11.66 -1.01 -9.20
N TRP A 182 -12.58 -1.25 -10.13
CA TRP A 182 -12.47 -0.96 -11.55
C TRP A 182 -13.45 0.13 -11.94
N PHE A 183 -12.98 1.12 -12.70
CA PHE A 183 -13.74 2.31 -13.12
C PHE A 183 -13.90 2.29 -14.63
N PHE A 184 -15.11 2.00 -15.10
CA PHE A 184 -15.44 1.84 -16.51
C PHE A 184 -15.94 3.17 -17.07
N GLY A 185 -15.09 3.88 -17.80
CA GLY A 185 -15.42 5.19 -18.38
C GLY A 185 -15.88 5.08 -19.83
N ALA A 186 -16.82 5.95 -20.22
CA ALA A 186 -17.16 6.17 -21.63
C ALA A 186 -16.01 6.87 -22.39
N THR A 187 -15.09 7.51 -21.65
CA THR A 187 -13.84 8.10 -22.16
C THR A 187 -12.65 7.67 -21.30
N ALA A 188 -11.44 7.91 -21.81
CA ALA A 188 -10.21 7.68 -21.02
C ALA A 188 -10.13 8.59 -19.79
N ASP A 189 -10.48 9.87 -19.97
CA ASP A 189 -10.44 10.87 -18.90
C ASP A 189 -11.48 10.56 -17.81
N ALA A 190 -12.70 10.15 -18.17
CA ALA A 190 -13.71 9.79 -17.18
C ALA A 190 -13.29 8.62 -16.28
N ALA A 191 -12.65 7.60 -16.85
CA ALA A 191 -12.12 6.48 -16.09
C ALA A 191 -10.98 6.90 -15.16
N LEU A 192 -10.08 7.77 -15.64
CA LEU A 192 -8.96 8.28 -14.87
C LEU A 192 -9.39 9.22 -13.75
N ASP A 193 -10.26 10.20 -14.04
CA ASP A 193 -10.79 11.14 -13.05
C ASP A 193 -11.52 10.41 -11.92
N ALA A 194 -12.31 9.39 -12.26
CA ALA A 194 -12.95 8.51 -11.28
C ALA A 194 -11.94 7.77 -10.41
N ALA A 195 -10.94 7.12 -11.01
CA ALA A 195 -9.91 6.40 -10.28
C ALA A 195 -9.04 7.34 -9.41
N THR A 196 -8.72 8.54 -9.89
CA THR A 196 -7.96 9.54 -9.13
C THR A 196 -8.74 10.03 -7.92
N LYS A 197 -10.04 10.37 -8.07
CA LYS A 197 -10.89 10.74 -6.93
C LYS A 197 -11.06 9.59 -5.93
N ALA A 198 -11.24 8.38 -6.45
CA ALA A 198 -11.35 7.18 -5.64
C ALA A 198 -10.07 6.91 -4.83
N ALA A 199 -8.91 7.01 -5.48
CA ALA A 199 -7.60 6.82 -4.87
C ALA A 199 -7.36 7.84 -3.75
N ALA A 200 -7.64 9.12 -4.01
CA ALA A 200 -7.51 10.19 -3.02
C ALA A 200 -8.42 9.94 -1.81
N ALA A 201 -9.68 9.55 -2.02
CA ALA A 201 -10.60 9.27 -0.91
C ALA A 201 -10.21 8.01 -0.12
N ALA A 202 -9.72 6.97 -0.80
CA ALA A 202 -9.23 5.75 -0.15
C ALA A 202 -7.99 6.02 0.72
N SER A 203 -7.06 6.88 0.26
CA SER A 203 -5.83 7.21 0.99
C SER A 203 -6.08 8.00 2.29
N GLU A 204 -7.25 8.62 2.45
CA GLU A 204 -7.61 9.29 3.71
C GLU A 204 -8.02 8.30 4.82
N VAL A 205 -8.15 7.00 4.53
CA VAL A 205 -8.47 5.98 5.53
C VAL A 205 -7.18 5.47 6.18
N PRO A 206 -6.96 5.72 7.49
CA PRO A 206 -5.77 5.22 8.18
C PRO A 206 -5.65 3.70 8.10
N GLY A 207 -4.45 3.20 7.83
CA GLY A 207 -4.16 1.78 7.81
C GLY A 207 -4.30 1.10 6.46
N VAL A 208 -4.52 1.85 5.37
CA VAL A 208 -4.41 1.34 3.99
C VAL A 208 -3.28 2.00 3.22
N ILE A 209 -2.85 1.38 2.14
CA ILE A 209 -1.98 1.98 1.12
C ILE A 209 -2.53 1.68 -0.28
N LEU A 210 -2.19 2.55 -1.24
CA LEU A 210 -2.42 2.31 -2.66
C LEU A 210 -1.07 2.23 -3.37
N PRO A 211 -0.55 1.02 -3.67
CA PRO A 211 0.87 0.83 -4.02
C PRO A 211 1.22 1.23 -5.46
N PHE A 212 0.22 1.41 -6.33
CA PHE A 212 0.46 1.77 -7.73
C PHE A 212 0.80 3.26 -7.90
N PRO A 213 1.47 3.66 -8.99
CA PRO A 213 1.83 5.06 -9.22
C PRO A 213 0.61 5.99 -9.16
N GLY A 214 0.65 7.00 -8.27
CA GLY A 214 -0.49 7.89 -8.04
C GLY A 214 -1.74 7.19 -7.48
N GLY A 215 -1.61 5.96 -6.99
CA GLY A 215 -2.71 5.12 -6.49
C GLY A 215 -3.53 4.42 -7.57
N VAL A 216 -3.18 4.57 -8.86
CA VAL A 216 -3.96 4.07 -9.99
C VAL A 216 -3.14 3.12 -10.86
N ALA A 217 -3.75 2.00 -11.25
CA ALA A 217 -3.23 1.03 -12.19
C ALA A 217 -3.99 1.14 -13.53
N SER A 218 -3.24 1.38 -14.61
CA SER A 218 -3.79 1.38 -15.97
C SER A 218 -3.74 0.00 -16.63
N SER A 219 -3.20 -1.01 -15.94
CA SER A 219 -2.93 -2.34 -16.50
C SER A 219 -3.49 -3.45 -15.60
N GLY A 220 -4.80 -3.66 -15.69
CA GLY A 220 -5.45 -4.81 -15.06
C GLY A 220 -4.86 -6.12 -15.59
N SER A 221 -4.58 -7.06 -14.69
CA SER A 221 -3.92 -8.33 -15.02
C SER A 221 -4.77 -9.54 -14.65
N LYS A 222 -4.55 -10.65 -15.37
CA LYS A 222 -5.07 -11.97 -15.01
C LYS A 222 -3.94 -12.90 -14.62
N ALA A 223 -4.29 -13.90 -13.79
CA ALA A 223 -3.36 -14.96 -13.45
C ALA A 223 -3.02 -15.82 -14.69
N GLY A 224 -1.75 -16.20 -14.79
CA GLY A 224 -1.22 -17.01 -15.87
C GLY A 224 -0.88 -16.22 -17.13
N SER A 225 0.01 -16.79 -17.94
CA SER A 225 0.45 -16.26 -19.23
C SER A 225 0.69 -17.42 -20.21
N LYS A 226 0.55 -17.13 -21.51
CA LYS A 226 1.02 -18.07 -22.55
C LYS A 226 2.56 -18.18 -22.59
N TYR A 227 3.25 -17.20 -22.03
CA TYR A 227 4.71 -17.17 -21.94
C TYR A 227 5.17 -17.70 -20.58
N LYS A 228 5.95 -18.79 -20.59
CA LYS A 228 6.36 -19.55 -19.39
C LYS A 228 7.08 -18.73 -18.31
N PHE A 229 7.74 -17.64 -18.68
CA PHE A 229 8.48 -16.79 -17.75
C PHE A 229 7.61 -15.77 -17.00
N SER A 230 6.34 -15.60 -17.38
CA SER A 230 5.43 -14.62 -16.77
C SER A 230 4.29 -15.31 -16.03
N ILE A 231 4.11 -14.95 -14.76
CA ILE A 231 3.02 -15.49 -13.92
C ILE A 231 1.70 -14.73 -14.09
N ALA A 232 1.73 -13.57 -14.72
CA ALA A 232 0.57 -12.73 -15.03
C ALA A 232 0.62 -12.24 -16.48
N SER A 233 -0.53 -11.84 -17.02
CA SER A 233 -0.64 -11.22 -18.34
C SER A 233 -1.82 -10.25 -18.38
N THR A 234 -1.95 -9.48 -19.46
CA THR A 234 -3.09 -8.59 -19.66
C THR A 234 -4.43 -9.33 -19.51
N TYR A 235 -5.41 -8.66 -18.90
CA TYR A 235 -6.77 -9.19 -18.83
C TYR A 235 -7.52 -8.88 -20.14
N ALA A 236 -7.26 -9.70 -21.17
CA ALA A 236 -7.69 -9.46 -22.54
C ALA A 236 -9.20 -9.19 -22.68
N GLU A 237 -10.03 -9.92 -21.92
CA GLU A 237 -11.48 -9.78 -21.91
C GLU A 237 -11.95 -8.37 -21.48
N TYR A 238 -11.14 -7.64 -20.73
CA TYR A 238 -11.41 -6.28 -20.26
C TYR A 238 -10.58 -5.20 -20.98
N CYS A 239 -9.87 -5.55 -22.06
CA CYS A 239 -9.12 -4.57 -22.85
C CYS A 239 -10.01 -3.92 -23.93
N PRO A 240 -10.28 -2.60 -23.89
CA PRO A 240 -11.16 -1.94 -24.87
C PRO A 240 -10.67 -2.09 -26.32
N THR A 241 -9.35 -2.08 -26.53
CA THR A 241 -8.70 -2.22 -27.85
C THR A 241 -8.80 -3.63 -28.45
N LEU A 242 -9.18 -4.63 -27.64
CA LEU A 242 -9.38 -6.01 -28.09
C LEU A 242 -10.85 -6.36 -28.34
N ARG A 243 -11.78 -5.42 -28.11
CA ARG A 243 -13.20 -5.63 -28.42
C ARG A 243 -13.37 -5.95 -29.91
N GLY A 244 -14.04 -7.07 -30.21
CA GLY A 244 -14.28 -7.55 -31.58
C GLY A 244 -13.09 -8.24 -32.25
N LYS A 245 -11.95 -8.41 -31.57
CA LYS A 245 -10.81 -9.19 -32.09
C LYS A 245 -11.10 -10.69 -31.96
N GLU A 246 -10.73 -11.45 -32.98
CA GLU A 246 -10.86 -12.92 -32.99
C GLU A 246 -10.13 -13.53 -31.78
N GLY A 247 -10.78 -14.50 -31.12
CA GLY A 247 -10.25 -15.18 -29.94
C GLY A 247 -10.36 -14.42 -28.62
N VAL A 248 -10.97 -13.22 -28.60
CA VAL A 248 -11.23 -12.46 -27.37
C VAL A 248 -12.72 -12.24 -27.17
N ALA A 249 -13.30 -12.94 -26.18
CA ALA A 249 -14.66 -12.70 -25.72
C ALA A 249 -14.66 -11.52 -24.73
N SER A 250 -14.96 -10.31 -25.22
CA SER A 250 -14.99 -9.12 -24.36
C SER A 250 -16.06 -9.23 -23.28
N ARG A 251 -15.71 -8.82 -22.06
CA ARG A 251 -16.59 -8.67 -20.90
C ARG A 251 -16.86 -7.21 -20.54
N LEU A 252 -16.40 -6.29 -21.37
CA LEU A 252 -16.68 -4.87 -21.17
C LEU A 252 -18.15 -4.59 -21.49
N PRO A 253 -18.88 -3.88 -20.62
CA PRO A 253 -20.17 -3.31 -20.97
C PRO A 253 -20.09 -2.46 -22.24
N GLU A 254 -21.24 -2.30 -22.91
CA GLU A 254 -21.37 -1.39 -24.06
C GLU A 254 -21.02 0.05 -23.65
N GLY A 255 -20.46 0.83 -24.57
CA GLY A 255 -20.08 2.23 -24.34
C GLY A 255 -18.76 2.43 -23.58
N VAL A 256 -18.22 1.41 -22.91
CA VAL A 256 -16.94 1.54 -22.19
C VAL A 256 -15.78 1.68 -23.18
N ALA A 257 -15.00 2.75 -23.04
CA ALA A 257 -13.81 3.03 -23.83
C ALA A 257 -12.50 2.87 -23.05
N SER A 258 -12.54 2.96 -21.72
CA SER A 258 -11.38 2.84 -20.84
C SER A 258 -11.76 2.23 -19.50
N VAL A 259 -10.81 1.51 -18.90
CA VAL A 259 -10.93 0.99 -17.54
C VAL A 259 -9.67 1.37 -16.77
N GLN A 260 -9.84 1.95 -15.59
CA GLN A 260 -8.78 2.17 -14.62
C GLN A 260 -9.04 1.33 -13.38
N GLU A 261 -7.98 0.96 -12.67
CA GLU A 261 -8.06 0.17 -11.45
C GLU A 261 -7.38 0.89 -10.29
N ILE A 262 -7.92 0.79 -9.08
CA ILE A 262 -7.16 1.07 -7.86
C ILE A 262 -6.96 -0.22 -7.09
N ILE A 263 -5.82 -0.33 -6.40
CA ILE A 263 -5.49 -1.45 -5.52
C ILE A 263 -5.28 -0.91 -4.12
N ILE A 264 -5.91 -1.54 -3.13
CA ILE A 264 -5.91 -1.17 -1.72
C ILE A 264 -5.36 -2.36 -0.92
N ASN A 265 -4.24 -2.13 -0.27
CA ASN A 265 -3.69 -3.03 0.75
C ASN A 265 -3.94 -2.43 2.12
N GLY A 266 -4.02 -3.27 3.17
CA GLY A 266 -4.26 -2.74 4.51
C GLY A 266 -4.13 -3.75 5.63
N ALA A 267 -4.33 -3.25 6.86
CA ALA A 267 -4.16 -4.03 8.08
C ALA A 267 -5.17 -5.17 8.25
N ASP A 268 -6.40 -4.96 7.81
CA ASP A 268 -7.51 -5.90 7.98
C ASP A 268 -8.67 -5.62 7.00
N LEU A 269 -9.65 -6.52 7.00
CA LEU A 269 -10.81 -6.46 6.13
C LEU A 269 -11.71 -5.23 6.41
N PRO A 270 -12.07 -4.91 7.67
CA PRO A 270 -12.86 -3.71 7.96
C PRO A 270 -12.21 -2.41 7.47
N THR A 271 -10.90 -2.27 7.62
CA THR A 271 -10.14 -1.09 7.20
C THR A 271 -10.15 -0.94 5.67
N ILE A 272 -9.92 -2.04 4.94
CA ILE A 272 -10.01 -2.02 3.47
C ILE A 272 -11.45 -1.77 3.01
N ALA A 273 -12.45 -2.40 3.63
CA ALA A 273 -13.85 -2.18 3.27
C ALA A 273 -14.25 -0.71 3.45
N LYS A 274 -13.81 -0.05 4.54
CA LYS A 274 -14.00 1.38 4.74
C LYS A 274 -13.37 2.23 3.62
N ALA A 275 -12.13 1.92 3.22
CA ALA A 275 -11.45 2.60 2.12
C ALA A 275 -12.17 2.38 0.77
N THR A 276 -12.66 1.16 0.52
CA THR A 276 -13.47 0.83 -0.66
C THR A 276 -14.74 1.66 -0.71
N GLN A 277 -15.46 1.80 0.41
CA GLN A 277 -16.70 2.59 0.44
C GLN A 277 -16.43 4.09 0.26
N ALA A 278 -15.34 4.62 0.84
CA ALA A 278 -14.90 6.00 0.61
C ALA A 278 -14.58 6.25 -0.88
N ALA A 279 -13.87 5.32 -1.51
CA ALA A 279 -13.54 5.36 -2.92
C ALA A 279 -14.77 5.37 -3.83
N ILE A 280 -15.72 4.46 -3.60
CA ILE A 280 -16.99 4.38 -4.35
C ILE A 280 -17.77 5.70 -4.22
N ALA A 281 -17.91 6.19 -2.99
CA ALA A 281 -18.65 7.43 -2.71
C ALA A 281 -18.05 8.65 -3.43
N ALA A 282 -16.72 8.74 -3.52
CA ALA A 282 -16.03 9.85 -4.17
C ALA A 282 -16.08 9.80 -5.71
N ALA A 283 -16.20 8.61 -6.29
CA ALA A 283 -16.09 8.42 -7.74
C ALA A 283 -17.44 8.28 -8.47
N LYS A 284 -18.48 7.76 -7.81
CA LYS A 284 -19.74 7.37 -8.49
C LYS A 284 -20.44 8.49 -9.27
N ASP A 285 -20.21 9.75 -8.92
CA ASP A 285 -20.84 10.92 -9.55
C ASP A 285 -19.94 11.61 -10.59
N VAL A 286 -18.82 11.00 -10.96
CA VAL A 286 -17.95 11.51 -12.04
C VAL A 286 -18.70 11.44 -13.38
N PRO A 287 -18.74 12.54 -14.15
CA PRO A 287 -19.33 12.53 -15.49
C PRO A 287 -18.72 11.46 -16.38
N ASP A 288 -19.55 10.81 -17.18
CA ASP A 288 -19.16 9.76 -18.14
C ASP A 288 -18.51 8.50 -17.53
N LEU A 289 -18.53 8.36 -16.21
CA LEU A 289 -18.31 7.08 -15.54
C LEU A 289 -19.57 6.22 -15.66
N LEU A 290 -19.45 5.04 -16.24
CA LEU A 290 -20.58 4.15 -16.52
C LEU A 290 -20.81 3.17 -15.37
N THR A 291 -19.74 2.51 -14.93
CA THR A 291 -19.80 1.43 -13.93
C THR A 291 -18.59 1.46 -13.00
N ILE A 292 -18.82 1.15 -11.72
CA ILE A 292 -17.80 0.75 -10.76
C ILE A 292 -17.96 -0.75 -10.49
N SER A 293 -16.90 -1.51 -10.69
CA SER A 293 -16.87 -2.97 -10.46
C SER A 293 -15.61 -3.37 -9.68
N ALA A 294 -15.33 -4.67 -9.60
CA ALA A 294 -14.10 -5.19 -9.01
C ALA A 294 -13.65 -6.50 -9.66
N GLY A 295 -12.34 -6.71 -9.66
CA GLY A 295 -11.70 -7.95 -10.04
C GLY A 295 -11.74 -9.00 -8.92
N ASN A 296 -12.15 -10.20 -9.28
CA ASN A 296 -12.07 -11.39 -8.44
C ASN A 296 -11.72 -12.64 -9.27
N TYR A 297 -11.44 -13.74 -8.55
CA TYR A 297 -11.02 -15.03 -9.11
C TYR A 297 -12.06 -16.12 -8.78
N GLY A 298 -13.31 -15.73 -8.57
CA GLY A 298 -14.42 -16.62 -8.23
C GLY A 298 -14.26 -17.31 -6.86
N GLY A 299 -13.58 -16.67 -5.91
CA GLY A 299 -13.36 -17.19 -4.55
C GLY A 299 -12.31 -18.30 -4.46
N ARG A 300 -11.58 -18.53 -5.55
CA ARG A 300 -10.64 -19.66 -5.68
C ARG A 300 -9.27 -19.37 -5.08
N LEU A 301 -8.81 -18.12 -5.09
CA LEU A 301 -7.44 -17.78 -4.70
C LEU A 301 -7.39 -17.08 -3.35
N GLY A 302 -8.06 -15.93 -3.24
CA GLY A 302 -8.23 -15.18 -2.01
C GLY A 302 -9.30 -15.78 -1.11
N LYS A 303 -9.24 -15.42 0.17
CA LYS A 303 -10.22 -15.84 1.20
C LYS A 303 -10.86 -14.65 1.92
N SER A 304 -10.58 -13.44 1.45
CA SER A 304 -11.14 -12.21 1.96
C SER A 304 -11.90 -11.54 0.82
N PHE A 305 -13.20 -11.34 1.01
CA PHE A 305 -14.08 -10.72 0.02
C PHE A 305 -14.48 -9.33 0.50
N ILE A 306 -14.19 -8.32 -0.31
CA ILE A 306 -14.59 -6.94 -0.08
C ILE A 306 -15.76 -6.66 -1.00
N TYR A 307 -16.97 -6.65 -0.44
CA TYR A 307 -18.18 -6.42 -1.22
C TYR A 307 -18.33 -4.92 -1.52
N LEU A 308 -18.78 -4.63 -2.75
CA LEU A 308 -18.97 -3.25 -3.20
C LEU A 308 -20.23 -2.65 -2.58
N HIS A 309 -21.25 -3.49 -2.38
CA HIS A 309 -22.44 -3.12 -1.63
C HIS A 309 -22.25 -3.45 -0.14
N PRO A 310 -22.27 -2.44 0.75
CA PRO A 310 -21.85 -2.58 2.14
C PRO A 310 -22.73 -3.52 2.96
N GLU A 311 -24.01 -3.66 2.62
CA GLU A 311 -24.95 -4.57 3.30
C GLU A 311 -24.62 -6.06 3.09
N LYS A 312 -23.76 -6.38 2.11
CA LYS A 312 -23.26 -7.73 1.86
C LYS A 312 -21.95 -8.02 2.57
N GLN A 313 -21.31 -7.01 3.14
CA GLN A 313 -20.07 -7.19 3.88
C GLN A 313 -20.37 -7.98 5.17
N PRO A 314 -19.70 -9.13 5.42
CA PRO A 314 -19.86 -9.85 6.67
C PRO A 314 -19.51 -8.96 7.88
N ALA A 315 -20.29 -9.08 8.94
CA ALA A 315 -20.08 -8.42 10.22
C ALA A 315 -18.76 -8.86 10.88
#